data_AF-A0A1S1Q6F7-F1
#
_entry.id   AF-A0A1S1Q6F7-F1
#
_cell.length_a   1.000
_cell.length_b   1.000
_cell.length_c   1.000
_cell.angle_alpha   90.00
_cell.angle_beta   90.00
_cell.angle_gamma   90.00
#
_symmetry.space_group_name_H-M   'P 1'
#
loop_
_entity.id
_entity.type
_entity.pdbx_description
1 polymer ?
#
loop_
_entity_poly.entity_id
_entity_poly.type
_entity_poly.pdbx_seq_one_letter_code
_entity_poly.pdbx_strand_id
1 'polypeptide(L)'
;MALDLFVSRWTAVVVYALRDGPKRPSLLQAEIGEISHKVLTDTLRRLERVGLIRRHRYAEAPPRVEYELTEPGVDLLEPICALGRWAFRHADTVVAASLRDDEFE
;
A
#
# COMPACT_ATOMS: atom_id res chain seq x y z
N MET A 1 4.86 -16.98 2.21
CA MET A 1 5.53 -17.00 0.88
C MET A 1 5.43 -15.59 0.28
N ALA A 2 6.29 -15.16 -0.65
CA ALA A 2 6.27 -13.78 -1.18
C ALA A 2 4.91 -13.37 -1.80
N LEU A 3 4.16 -14.31 -2.34
CA LEU A 3 2.81 -14.11 -2.89
C LEU A 3 1.79 -13.54 -1.87
N ASP A 4 1.95 -13.82 -0.58
CA ASP A 4 1.03 -13.29 0.45
C ASP A 4 1.03 -11.76 0.46
N LEU A 5 2.12 -11.11 0.03
CA LEU A 5 2.26 -9.65 0.00
C LEU A 5 1.21 -9.00 -0.89
N PHE A 6 0.86 -9.64 -2.00
CA PHE A 6 -0.14 -9.17 -2.97
C PHE A 6 -1.58 -9.48 -2.56
N VAL A 7 -1.81 -10.38 -1.59
CA VAL A 7 -3.15 -10.71 -1.09
C VAL A 7 -3.71 -9.60 -0.17
N SER A 8 -2.84 -8.76 0.39
CA SER A 8 -3.28 -7.64 1.23
C SER A 8 -3.64 -6.43 0.37
N ARG A 9 -4.92 -6.04 0.42
CA ARG A 9 -5.47 -4.81 -0.17
C ARG A 9 -4.59 -3.58 0.08
N TRP A 10 -3.96 -3.50 1.26
CA TRP A 10 -3.26 -2.29 1.70
C TRP A 10 -1.77 -2.28 1.37
N THR A 11 -1.14 -3.40 1.02
CA THR A 11 0.29 -3.42 0.65
C THR A 11 0.55 -2.47 -0.51
N ALA A 12 -0.18 -2.64 -1.61
CA ALA A 12 0.03 -1.84 -2.82
C ALA A 12 -0.23 -0.35 -2.56
N VAL A 13 -1.27 -0.05 -1.78
CA VAL A 13 -1.67 1.32 -1.43
C VAL A 13 -0.61 2.01 -0.57
N VAL A 14 -0.11 1.34 0.49
CA VAL A 14 0.91 1.92 1.38
C VAL A 14 2.25 2.08 0.66
N VAL A 15 2.66 1.10 -0.14
CA VAL A 15 3.89 1.18 -0.95
C VAL A 15 3.79 2.33 -1.95
N TYR A 16 2.67 2.45 -2.66
CA TYR A 16 2.44 3.55 -3.59
C TYR A 16 2.39 4.92 -2.91
N ALA A 17 1.82 5.02 -1.71
CA ALA A 17 1.81 6.25 -0.92
C ALA A 17 3.23 6.68 -0.48
N LEU A 18 4.18 5.75 -0.33
CA LEU A 18 5.57 6.07 0.05
C LEU A 18 6.50 6.39 -1.14
N ARG A 19 5.98 6.38 -2.38
CA ARG A 19 6.80 6.54 -3.61
C ARG A 19 7.57 7.87 -3.68
N ASP A 20 7.03 8.93 -3.06
CA ASP A 20 7.60 10.28 -3.11
C ASP A 20 8.56 10.57 -1.93
N GLY A 21 8.86 9.55 -1.11
CA GLY A 21 9.82 9.64 -0.01
C GLY A 21 9.23 9.34 1.38
N PRO A 22 10.02 9.59 2.44
CA PRO A 22 9.63 9.25 3.82
C PRO A 22 8.36 9.97 4.29
N LYS A 23 7.43 9.23 4.91
CA LYS A 23 6.18 9.81 5.46
C LYS A 23 5.89 9.34 6.88
N ARG A 24 5.25 10.22 7.65
CA ARG A 24 4.70 9.89 8.98
C ARG A 24 3.42 9.04 8.83
N PRO A 25 3.11 8.15 9.80
CA PRO A 25 1.87 7.37 9.78
C PRO A 25 0.60 8.20 9.65
N SER A 26 0.53 9.36 10.29
CA SER A 26 -0.62 10.26 10.20
C SER A 26 -0.82 10.82 8.79
N LEU A 27 0.27 11.16 8.10
CA LEU A 27 0.22 11.61 6.70
C LEU A 27 -0.20 10.47 5.78
N LEU A 28 0.34 9.26 5.97
CA LEU A 28 -0.09 8.08 5.22
C LEU A 28 -1.58 7.79 5.43
N GLN A 29 -2.07 7.88 6.67
CA GLN A 29 -3.48 7.66 6.95
C GLN A 29 -4.36 8.71 6.28
N ALA A 30 -3.96 9.98 6.30
CA ALA A 30 -4.70 11.06 5.66
C ALA A 30 -4.72 10.94 4.13
N GLU A 31 -3.61 10.54 3.51
CA GLU A 31 -3.51 10.34 2.05
C GLU A 31 -4.32 9.12 1.58
N ILE A 32 -4.36 8.06 2.38
CA ILE A 32 -5.09 6.82 2.05
C ILE A 32 -6.58 6.93 2.38
N GLY A 33 -6.96 7.63 3.44
CA GLY A 33 -8.35 7.92 3.85
C GLY A 33 -9.10 6.72 4.44
N GLU A 34 -9.34 5.68 3.64
CA GLU A 34 -10.19 4.53 3.99
C GLU A 34 -9.56 3.56 5.00
N ILE A 35 -8.26 3.67 5.25
CA ILE A 35 -7.53 2.74 6.11
C ILE A 35 -7.67 3.12 7.59
N SER A 36 -8.09 2.15 8.42
CA SER A 36 -8.10 2.35 9.88
C SER A 36 -6.66 2.43 10.43
N HIS A 37 -6.46 3.17 11.52
CA HIS A 37 -5.16 3.31 12.16
C HIS A 37 -4.54 1.96 12.56
N LYS A 38 -5.37 1.02 13.03
CA LYS A 38 -4.95 -0.35 13.38
C LYS A 38 -4.43 -1.08 12.15
N VAL A 39 -5.20 -1.07 11.05
CA VAL A 39 -4.83 -1.76 9.80
C VAL A 39 -3.58 -1.13 9.18
N LEU A 40 -3.44 0.20 9.21
CA LEU A 40 -2.23 0.87 8.76
C LEU A 40 -1.01 0.44 9.59
N THR A 41 -1.15 0.41 10.91
CA THR A 41 -0.06 -0.01 11.80
C THR A 41 0.36 -1.46 11.54
N ASP A 42 -0.61 -2.37 11.39
CA ASP A 42 -0.35 -3.78 11.11
C ASP A 42 0.30 -3.97 9.73
N THR A 43 -0.12 -3.18 8.73
CA THR A 43 0.47 -3.18 7.39
C THR A 43 1.91 -2.68 7.43
N LEU A 44 2.19 -1.53 8.07
CA LEU A 44 3.54 -1.00 8.21
C LEU A 44 4.47 -1.98 8.93
N ARG A 45 4.01 -2.59 10.04
CA ARG A 45 4.79 -3.62 10.76
C ARG A 45 5.11 -4.83 9.89
N ARG A 46 4.16 -5.25 9.05
CA ARG A 46 4.35 -6.36 8.13
C ARG A 46 5.38 -6.01 7.06
N LEU A 47 5.24 -4.85 6.41
CA LEU A 47 6.17 -4.39 5.37
C LEU A 47 7.59 -4.18 5.92
N GLU A 48 7.71 -3.67 7.15
CA GLU A 48 8.99 -3.52 7.84
C GLU A 48 9.63 -4.90 8.11
N ARG A 49 8.84 -5.87 8.58
CA ARG A 49 9.32 -7.25 8.85
C ARG A 49 9.83 -7.96 7.60
N VAL A 50 9.20 -7.74 6.45
CA VAL A 50 9.64 -8.34 5.17
C VAL A 50 10.70 -7.51 4.45
N GLY A 51 11.13 -6.38 5.03
CA GLY A 51 12.22 -5.57 4.50
C GLY A 51 11.85 -4.66 3.32
N LEU A 52 10.56 -4.39 3.09
CA LEU A 52 10.10 -3.48 2.02
C LEU A 52 10.09 -2.01 2.44
N ILE A 53 10.01 -1.75 3.75
CA ILE A 53 10.10 -0.40 4.30
C ILE A 53 11.07 -0.37 5.47
N ARG A 54 11.69 0.79 5.69
CA ARG A 54 12.47 1.08 6.88
C ARG A 54 11.76 2.10 7.74
N ARG A 55 11.80 1.90 9.06
CA ARG A 55 11.32 2.86 10.04
C ARG A 55 12.45 3.74 10.56
N HIS A 56 12.30 5.04 10.42
CA HIS A 56 13.20 6.06 10.92
C HIS A 56 12.65 6.64 12.21
N ARG A 57 13.50 6.77 13.23
CA ARG A 57 13.16 7.44 14.49
C ARG A 57 14.05 8.66 14.63
N TYR A 58 13.43 9.80 14.90
CA TYR A 58 14.16 11.05 15.13
C TYR A 58 13.99 11.43 16.60
N ALA A 59 15.11 11.61 17.28
CA ALA A 59 15.18 12.01 18.68
C ALA A 59 15.05 13.54 18.81
N GLU A 60 13.94 14.09 18.32
CA GLU A 60 13.57 15.50 18.50
C GLU A 60 12.39 15.63 19.47
N ALA A 61 12.08 16.85 19.90
CA ALA A 61 10.91 17.13 20.72
C ALA A 61 9.84 17.85 19.86
N PRO A 62 8.68 17.23 19.57
CA PRO A 62 8.24 15.88 19.98
C PRO A 62 8.86 14.76 19.12
N PRO A 63 9.05 13.54 19.66
CA PRO A 63 9.63 12.43 18.91
C PRO A 63 8.80 12.13 17.67
N ARG A 64 9.45 12.01 16.51
CA ARG A 64 8.79 11.65 15.24
C ARG A 64 9.30 10.34 14.69
N VAL A 65 8.43 9.66 13.97
CA VAL A 65 8.76 8.45 13.22
C VAL A 65 8.27 8.59 11.80
N GLU A 66 9.11 8.15 10.86
CA GLU A 66 8.81 8.14 9.43
C GLU A 66 9.10 6.76 8.88
N TYR A 67 8.41 6.43 7.80
CA TYR A 67 8.59 5.20 7.05
C TYR A 67 9.04 5.56 5.64
N GLU A 68 10.02 4.82 5.13
CA GLU A 68 10.62 5.02 3.81
C GLU A 68 10.69 3.67 3.10
N LEU A 69 10.55 3.64 1.77
CA LEU A 69 10.78 2.43 0.97
C LEU A 69 12.26 2.03 1.04
N THR A 70 12.53 0.74 1.19
CA THR A 70 13.87 0.19 0.92
C THR A 70 14.05 0.02 -0.59
N GLU A 71 15.26 -0.35 -1.04
CA GLU A 71 15.51 -0.66 -2.45
C GLU A 71 14.53 -1.71 -3.01
N PRO A 72 14.31 -2.89 -2.38
CA PRO A 72 13.25 -3.80 -2.80
C PRO A 72 11.82 -3.22 -2.75
N GLY A 73 11.56 -2.28 -1.83
CA GLY A 73 10.27 -1.58 -1.75
C GLY A 73 10.04 -0.61 -2.91
N VAL A 74 11.10 0.03 -3.39
CA VAL A 74 11.07 0.88 -4.59
C VAL A 74 10.85 0.02 -5.83
N ASP A 75 11.58 -1.09 -5.98
CA ASP A 75 11.42 -2.02 -7.12
C ASP A 75 9.99 -2.57 -7.20
N LEU A 76 9.33 -2.78 -6.06
CA LEU A 76 7.94 -3.24 -5.99
C LEU A 76 6.94 -2.25 -6.61
N LEU A 77 7.29 -0.98 -6.78
CA LEU A 77 6.43 0.00 -7.44
C LEU A 77 6.17 -0.34 -8.90
N GLU A 78 7.13 -0.95 -9.60
CA GLU A 78 6.97 -1.32 -11.01
C GLU A 78 5.81 -2.31 -11.23
N PRO A 79 5.79 -3.50 -10.57
CA PRO A 79 4.68 -4.43 -10.73
C PRO A 79 3.36 -3.89 -10.18
N ILE A 80 3.37 -3.09 -9.09
CA ILE A 80 2.16 -2.42 -8.59
C ILE A 80 1.58 -1.49 -9.66
N CYS A 81 2.40 -0.65 -10.28
CA CYS A 81 1.95 0.28 -11.31
C CYS A 81 1.51 -0.44 -12.58
N ALA A 82 2.19 -1.54 -12.94
CA ALA A 82 1.79 -2.38 -14.07
C ALA A 82 0.40 -2.99 -13.86
N LEU A 83 0.14 -3.52 -12.65
CA LEU A 83 -1.17 -4.05 -12.29
C LEU A 83 -2.23 -2.96 -12.28
N GLY A 84 -1.93 -1.78 -11.74
CA GLY A 84 -2.83 -0.62 -11.77
C GLY A 84 -3.19 -0.17 -13.18
N ARG A 85 -2.21 -0.11 -14.11
CA ARG A 85 -2.45 0.19 -15.53
C ARG A 85 -3.31 -0.86 -16.20
N TRP A 86 -3.08 -2.14 -15.92
CA TRP A 86 -3.92 -3.22 -16.41
C TRP A 86 -5.36 -3.09 -15.89
N ALA A 87 -5.52 -2.87 -14.59
CA ALA A 87 -6.83 -2.72 -13.96
C ALA A 87 -7.60 -1.53 -14.55
N PHE A 88 -6.93 -0.39 -14.75
CA PHE A 88 -7.54 0.77 -15.40
C PHE A 88 -8.00 0.46 -16.84
N ARG A 89 -7.18 -0.26 -17.62
CA ARG A 89 -7.52 -0.64 -19.00
C ARG A 89 -8.72 -1.57 -19.10
N HIS A 90 -8.89 -2.44 -18.10
CA HIS A 90 -9.92 -3.48 -18.11
C HIS A 90 -11.07 -3.24 -17.12
N ALA A 91 -11.07 -2.11 -16.42
CA ALA A 91 -12.05 -1.80 -15.38
C ALA A 91 -13.48 -1.99 -15.86
N ASP A 92 -13.83 -1.40 -17.01
CA ASP A 92 -15.18 -1.50 -17.58
C ASP A 92 -15.55 -2.94 -17.93
N THR A 93 -14.60 -3.73 -18.44
CA THR A 93 -14.84 -5.13 -18.80
C THR A 93 -15.04 -6.01 -17.56
N VAL A 94 -14.22 -5.81 -16.53
CA VAL A 94 -14.27 -6.60 -15.29
C VAL A 94 -15.51 -6.23 -14.47
N VAL A 95 -15.81 -4.93 -14.32
CA VAL A 95 -16.98 -4.46 -13.58
C VAL A 95 -18.27 -4.84 -14.29
N ALA A 96 -18.34 -4.69 -15.63
CA ALA A 96 -19.53 -5.10 -16.38
C ALA A 96 -19.77 -6.61 -16.35
N ALA A 97 -18.73 -7.43 -16.18
CA ALA A 97 -18.88 -8.86 -15.98
C ALA A 97 -19.43 -9.18 -14.57
N SER A 98 -18.93 -8.50 -13.53
CA SER A 98 -19.41 -8.70 -12.15
C SER A 98 -20.87 -8.29 -11.95
N LEU A 99 -21.36 -7.27 -12.66
CA LEU A 99 -22.76 -6.84 -12.58
C LEU A 99 -23.75 -7.79 -13.28
N ARG A 100 -23.28 -8.63 -14.21
CA ARG A 100 -24.14 -9.62 -14.89
C ARG A 100 -24.46 -10.81 -14.01
N ASP A 101 -23.60 -11.13 -13.05
CA ASP A 101 -23.84 -12.24 -12.12
C ASP A 101 -24.85 -11.84 -11.02
N ASP A 102 -24.94 -10.55 -10.67
CA ASP A 102 -25.89 -10.01 -9.68
C ASP A 102 -27.35 -9.85 -10.21
N GLU A 103 -27.57 -9.86 -11.54
CA GLU A 103 -28.92 -9.73 -12.14
C GLU A 103 -29.68 -11.07 -12.24
N PHE A 104 -29.06 -12.19 -11.84
CA PHE A 104 -29.68 -13.53 -11.88
C PHE A 104 -29.89 -14.18 -10.50
N GLU A 105 -29.76 -13.43 -9.39
CA GLU A 105 -30.15 -13.87 -8.03
C GLU A 105 -31.46 -13.24 -7.52
#